data_AF-A0A6J7ATL7-F1
#
_entry.id   AF-A0A6J7ATL7-F1
#
_cell.length_a   1.000
_cell.length_b   1.000
_cell.length_c   1.000
_cell.angle_alpha   90.00
_cell.angle_beta   90.00
_cell.angle_gamma   90.00
#
_symmetry.space_group_name_H-M   'P 1'
#
loop_
_entity.id
_entity.type
_entity.pdbx_description
1 polymer ?
#
loop_
_entity_poly.entity_id
_entity_poly.type
_entity_poly.pdbx_seq_one_letter_code
_entity_poly.pdbx_strand_id
1 'polypeptide(L)' 'MVIAAVQDPAVQAWAAGGAHEWAGDAFREAAAVNQLHQRSRAVARLRAAGATVIDAAPGRLAMELVDAYLEIKASGRL' A
#
# COMPACT_ATOMS: atom_id res chain seq x y z
N MET A 1 -15.33 6.32 -6.06
CA MET A 1 -14.07 6.16 -6.82
C MET A 1 -13.23 5.09 -6.16
N VAL A 2 -12.69 4.13 -6.93
CA VAL A 2 -11.80 3.07 -6.42
C VAL A 2 -10.37 3.39 -6.84
N ILE A 3 -9.44 3.25 -5.90
CA ILE A 3 -8.00 3.38 -6.15
C ILE A 3 -7.34 2.08 -5.70
N ALA A 4 -6.59 1.46 -6.61
CA ALA A 4 -5.85 0.24 -6.34
C ALA A 4 -4.35 0.50 -6.49
N ALA A 5 -3.56 0.03 -5.53
CA ALA A 5 -2.12 0.16 -5.55
C ALA A 5 -1.45 -1.09 -4.97
N VAL A 6 -0.28 -1.44 -5.50
CA VAL A 6 0.50 -2.60 -5.06
C VAL A 6 1.52 -2.19 -4.02
N GLN A 7 1.65 -2.98 -2.95
CA GLN A 7 2.74 -2.88 -1.98
C GLN A 7 3.99 -3.55 -2.54
N ASP A 8 5.06 -2.79 -2.71
CA ASP A 8 6.35 -3.33 -3.17
C ASP A 8 6.99 -4.19 -2.05
N PRO A 9 7.17 -5.50 -2.26
CA PRO A 9 7.77 -6.39 -1.27
C PRO A 9 9.22 -5.99 -0.91
N ALA A 10 9.98 -5.40 -1.84
CA ALA A 10 11.35 -4.98 -1.58
C ALA A 10 11.39 -3.82 -0.59
N VAL A 11 10.47 -2.86 -0.73
CA VAL A 11 10.36 -1.73 0.19
C VAL A 11 9.92 -2.20 1.58
N GLN A 12 8.99 -3.16 1.65
CA GLN A 12 8.59 -3.78 2.91
C GLN A 12 9.78 -4.49 3.58
N ALA A 13 10.56 -5.24 2.80
CA ALA A 13 11.74 -5.93 3.30
C ALA A 13 12.82 -4.96 3.80
N TRP A 14 13.10 -3.88 3.08
CA TRP A 14 14.06 -2.87 3.53
C TRP A 14 13.60 -2.13 4.80
N ALA A 15 12.30 -1.87 4.94
CA ALA A 15 11.75 -1.22 6.11
C ALA A 15 11.65 -2.14 7.34
N ALA A 16 11.68 -3.46 7.16
CA ALA A 16 11.69 -4.43 8.26
C ALA A 16 12.98 -4.40 9.09
N GLY A 17 14.02 -3.75 8.56
CA GLY A 17 15.31 -3.57 9.20
C GLY A 17 16.21 -4.80 9.17
N GLY A 18 17.45 -4.62 9.63
CA GLY A 18 18.46 -5.68 9.65
C GLY A 18 19.82 -5.19 10.13
N ALA A 19 20.81 -6.07 10.11
CA ALA A 19 22.20 -5.67 10.35
C ALA A 19 22.70 -4.85 9.15
N HIS A 20 23.32 -3.70 9.43
CA HIS A 20 23.90 -2.83 8.41
C HIS A 20 25.38 -3.12 8.28
N GLU A 21 25.81 -3.55 7.10
CA GLU A 21 27.23 -3.68 6.77
C GLU A 21 27.78 -2.34 6.26
N TRP A 22 26.94 -1.56 5.58
CA TRP A 22 27.31 -0.24 5.06
C TRP A 22 26.27 0.84 5.39
N ALA A 23 26.73 2.10 5.39
CA ALA A 23 25.87 3.27 5.57
C ALA A 23 24.72 3.36 4.54
N GLY A 24 24.94 2.81 3.33
CA GLY A 24 23.91 2.73 2.30
C GLY A 24 22.71 1.87 2.69
N ASP A 25 22.91 0.85 3.52
CA ASP A 25 21.83 -0.04 3.98
C ASP A 25 20.94 0.69 4.99
N ALA A 26 21.55 1.39 5.95
CA ALA A 26 20.84 2.21 6.92
C ALA A 26 20.05 3.35 6.24
N PHE A 27 20.64 3.98 5.22
CA PHE A 27 19.93 4.99 4.42
C PHE A 27 18.74 4.40 3.67
N ARG A 28 18.91 3.22 3.06
CA ARG A 28 17.83 2.54 2.33
C ARG A 28 16.69 2.13 3.25
N GLU A 29 17.00 1.60 4.43
CA GLU A 29 16.00 1.29 5.45
C GLU A 29 15.23 2.55 5.86
N ALA A 30 15.93 3.63 6.21
CA ALA A 30 15.28 4.88 6.61
C ALA A 30 14.39 5.45 5.49
N ALA A 31 14.85 5.38 4.24
CA ALA A 31 14.07 5.80 3.08
C ALA A 31 12.83 4.92 2.89
N ALA A 32 12.95 3.60 3.06
CA ALA A 32 11.84 2.65 2.97
C ALA A 32 10.79 2.89 4.06
N VAL A 33 11.21 3.06 5.31
CA VAL A 33 10.34 3.40 6.44
C VAL A 33 9.59 4.71 6.17
N ASN A 34 10.30 5.76 5.72
CA ASN A 34 9.65 7.02 5.38
C ASN A 34 8.65 6.83 4.23
N GLN A 35 8.98 6.08 3.17
CA GLN A 35 8.07 5.81 2.07
C GLN A 35 6.78 5.10 2.54
N LEU A 36 6.89 4.13 3.44
CA LEU A 36 5.71 3.45 4.03
C LEU A 36 4.85 4.42 4.85
N HIS A 37 5.46 5.32 5.61
CA HIS A 37 4.72 6.38 6.32
C HIS A 37 4.04 7.37 5.37
N GLN A 38 4.72 7.79 4.30
CA GLN A 38 4.12 8.69 3.30
C GLN A 38 2.90 8.02 2.65
N ARG A 39 3.04 6.73 2.30
CA ARG A 39 1.97 5.93 1.71
C ARG A 39 0.78 5.78 2.64
N SER A 40 0.99 5.43 3.92
CA SER A 40 -0.11 5.26 4.87
C SER A 40 -0.91 6.55 5.07
N ARG A 41 -0.22 7.71 5.11
CA ARG A 41 -0.88 9.01 5.17
C ARG A 41 -1.64 9.35 3.90
N ALA A 42 -1.11 9.01 2.72
CA ALA A 42 -1.81 9.19 1.46
C ALA A 42 -3.09 8.34 1.41
N VAL A 43 -3.01 7.06 1.79
CA VAL A 43 -4.17 6.15 1.88
C VAL A 43 -5.22 6.70 2.84
N ALA A 44 -4.81 7.16 4.03
CA ALA A 44 -5.72 7.74 5.01
C ALA A 44 -6.46 8.97 4.47
N ARG A 45 -5.74 9.88 3.78
CA ARG A 45 -6.33 11.07 3.16
C ARG A 45 -7.31 10.73 2.04
N LEU A 46 -6.97 9.77 1.18
CA LEU A 46 -7.85 9.33 0.10
C LEU A 46 -9.14 8.70 0.64
N ARG A 47 -9.03 7.88 1.70
CA ARG A 47 -10.19 7.30 2.40
C ARG A 47 -11.05 8.38 3.05
N ALA A 48 -10.44 9.36 3.70
CA ALA A 48 -11.15 10.51 4.28
C ALA A 48 -11.89 11.34 3.21
N ALA A 49 -11.39 11.36 1.97
CA ALA A 49 -12.05 11.98 0.81
C ALA A 49 -13.13 11.10 0.16
N GLY A 50 -13.47 9.94 0.76
CA GLY A 50 -14.53 9.04 0.27
C GLY A 50 -14.09 8.05 -0.80
N ALA A 51 -12.79 7.90 -1.06
CA ALA A 51 -12.29 6.87 -1.98
C ALA A 51 -12.20 5.49 -1.28
N THR A 52 -12.58 4.44 -2.02
CA THR A 52 -12.25 3.06 -1.64
C THR A 52 -10.81 2.80 -2.07
N VAL A 53 -9.89 2.61 -1.12
CA VAL A 53 -8.47 2.41 -1.40
C VAL A 53 -8.05 0.99 -1.04
N ILE A 54 -7.59 0.26 -2.05
CA ILE A 54 -7.06 -1.10 -1.96
C ILE A 54 -5.56 -1.00 -2.12
N ASP A 55 -4.84 -1.23 -1.03
CA ASP A 55 -3.39 -1.16 -0.98
C ASP A 55 -2.85 -2.49 -0.47
N ALA A 56 -2.49 -3.38 -1.39
CA ALA A 56 -2.27 -4.79 -1.10
C ALA A 56 -0.98 -5.33 -1.73
N ALA A 57 -0.45 -6.41 -1.16
CA ALA A 57 0.65 -7.16 -1.77
C ALA A 57 0.24 -7.75 -3.14
N PRO A 58 1.20 -8.00 -4.05
CA PRO A 58 0.90 -8.46 -5.42
C PRO A 58 -0.03 -9.68 -5.47
N GLY A 59 0.18 -10.66 -4.57
CA GLY A 59 -0.62 -11.89 -4.52
C GLY A 59 -2.03 -11.74 -3.93
N ARG A 60 -2.37 -10.59 -3.34
CA ARG A 60 -3.70 -10.33 -2.78
C ARG A 60 -4.49 -9.28 -3.56
N LEU A 61 -3.81 -8.39 -4.28
CA LEU A 61 -4.44 -7.27 -4.97
C LEU A 61 -5.60 -7.70 -5.87
N ALA A 62 -5.40 -8.75 -6.67
CA ALA A 62 -6.42 -9.22 -7.60
C ALA A 62 -7.72 -9.65 -6.88
N MET A 63 -7.60 -10.40 -5.77
CA MET A 63 -8.75 -10.85 -5.01
C MET A 63 -9.46 -9.67 -4.32
N GLU A 64 -8.70 -8.82 -3.63
CA GLU A 64 -9.28 -7.66 -2.92
C GLU A 64 -9.96 -6.68 -3.90
N LEU A 65 -9.44 -6.56 -5.13
CA LEU A 65 -10.06 -5.73 -6.18
C LEU A 65 -11.38 -6.32 -6.69
N VAL A 66 -11.45 -7.64 -6.86
CA VAL A 66 -12.68 -8.33 -7.27
C VAL A 66 -13.75 -8.15 -6.20
N ASP A 67 -13.41 -8.34 -4.93
CA ASP A 67 -14.35 -8.18 -3.82
C ASP A 67 -14.93 -6.76 -3.78
N ALA A 68 -14.06 -5.74 -3.87
CA ALA A 68 -14.50 -4.34 -3.90
C ALA A 68 -15.37 -4.02 -5.12
N TYR A 69 -15.05 -4.59 -6.29
CA TYR A 69 -15.89 -4.43 -7.47
C TYR A 69 -17.28 -5.06 -7.28
N LEU A 70 -17.34 -6.27 -6.71
CA LEU A 70 -18.60 -6.97 -6.45
C LEU A 70 -19.47 -6.22 -5.44
N GLU A 71 -18.88 -5.64 -4.39
CA GLU A 71 -19.59 -4.78 -3.43
C GLU A 71 -20.20 -3.54 -4.11
N ILE A 72 -19.42 -2.88 -4.97
CA ILE A 72 -19.90 -1.71 -5.71
C ILE A 72 -21.06 -2.09 -6.63
N LYS A 73 -20.92 -3.21 -7.36
CA LYS A 73 -21.95 -3.75 -8.23
C LYS A 73 -23.23 -4.13 -7.47
N ALA A 74 -23.11 -4.80 -6.34
CA ALA A 74 -24.25 -5.19 -5.51
C ALA A 74 -24.98 -3.97 -4.91
N SER A 75 -24.26 -2.89 -4.61
CA SER A 75 -24.84 -1.67 -4.05
C SER A 75 -25.62 -0.79 -5.02
N GLY A 76 -25.69 -1.14 -6.31
CA GLY A 76 -26.38 -0.35 -7.33
C GLY A 76 -25.74 1.02 -7.60
N ARG A 77 -24.48 1.23 -7.20
CA ARG A 77 -23.71 2.49 -7.34
C ARG A 77 -22.81 2.51 -8.58
N LEU A 78 -23.19 1.74 -9.61
CA LEU A 78 -22.55 1.74 -10.93
C LEU A 78 -23.26 2.70 -11.87
#